data_AF-A0A2H1KVP7-F1
#
_entry.id   AF-A0A2H1KVP7-F1
#
_cell.length_a   1.000
_cell.length_b   1.000
_cell.length_c   1.000
_cell.angle_alpha   90.00
_cell.angle_beta   90.00
_cell.angle_gamma   90.00
#
_symmetry.space_group_name_H-M   'P 1'
#
loop_
_entity.id
_entity.type
_entity.pdbx_description
1 polymer ?
#
loop_
_entity_poly.entity_id
_entity_poly.type
_entity_poly.pdbx_seq_one_letter_code
_entity_poly.pdbx_strand_id
1 'polypeptide(L)' 'MSNIATTKRTRNSASFADVIVFIVSFALFVFGLYLFGVGFYGAAGTEFWLFWAGLLASCFAFLIPMVYHWAVDRKA' A
#
# COMPACT_ATOMS: atom_id res chain seq x y z
N MET A 1 36.12 12.99 -32.69
CA MET A 1 35.40 13.21 -31.42
C MET A 1 34.17 12.31 -31.42
N SER A 2 34.21 11.14 -30.77
CA SER A 2 33.05 10.26 -30.67
C SER A 2 32.08 10.82 -29.63
N ASN A 3 30.84 11.06 -30.05
CA ASN A 3 29.73 11.37 -29.16
C ASN A 3 29.46 10.13 -28.30
N ILE A 4 30.08 10.05 -27.13
CA ILE A 4 29.61 9.16 -26.07
C ILE A 4 28.36 9.83 -25.53
N ALA A 5 27.23 9.58 -26.19
CA ALA A 5 25.93 9.73 -25.58
C ALA A 5 25.90 8.73 -24.42
N THR A 6 26.38 9.16 -23.26
CA THR A 6 26.20 8.45 -22.00
C THR A 6 24.70 8.32 -21.82
N THR A 7 24.15 7.19 -22.27
CA THR A 7 22.82 6.78 -21.91
C THR A 7 22.85 6.71 -20.39
N LYS A 8 22.32 7.75 -19.73
CA LYS A 8 22.07 7.74 -18.29
C LYS A 8 21.24 6.49 -18.09
N ARG A 9 21.90 5.42 -17.62
CA ARG A 9 21.22 4.19 -17.23
C ARG A 9 20.26 4.64 -16.15
N THR A 10 19.00 4.80 -16.53
CA THR A 10 17.90 5.00 -15.61
C THR A 10 18.09 3.91 -14.57
N ARG A 11 18.51 4.35 -13.38
CA ARG A 11 18.72 3.47 -12.25
C ARG A 11 17.32 3.09 -11.84
N ASN A 12 16.77 2.09 -12.53
CA ASN A 12 15.55 1.38 -12.17
C ASN A 12 15.86 0.56 -10.92
N SER A 13 16.20 1.25 -9.84
CA SER A 13 16.10 0.72 -8.51
C SER A 13 14.65 1.01 -8.16
N ALA A 14 13.79 -0.01 -8.20
CA ALA A 14 12.62 0.03 -7.32
C ALA A 14 13.15 0.48 -5.96
N SER A 15 12.69 1.65 -5.49
CA SER A 15 13.26 2.21 -4.28
C SER A 15 12.99 1.22 -3.16
N PHE A 16 13.96 1.00 -2.27
CA PHE A 16 13.73 0.16 -1.09
C PHE A 16 12.48 0.63 -0.32
N ALA A 17 12.19 1.93 -0.38
CA ALA A 17 10.99 2.52 0.17
C ALA A 17 9.69 2.11 -0.56
N ASP A 18 9.69 1.94 -1.89
CA ASP A 18 8.53 1.40 -2.63
C ASP A 18 8.20 -0.03 -2.16
N VAL A 19 9.24 -0.84 -1.91
CA VAL A 19 9.07 -2.22 -1.42
C VAL A 19 8.44 -2.23 -0.02
N ILE A 20 8.90 -1.38 0.89
CA ILE A 20 8.32 -1.27 2.23
C ILE A 20 6.85 -0.84 2.16
N VAL A 21 6.56 0.19 1.35
CA VAL A 21 5.20 0.70 1.19
C VAL A 21 4.27 -0.38 0.63
N PHE A 22 4.74 -1.14 -0.37
CA PHE A 22 4.01 -2.29 -0.88
C PHE A 22 3.73 -3.35 0.20
N ILE A 23 4.74 -3.74 1.00
CA ILE A 23 4.57 -4.73 2.07
C ILE A 23 3.55 -4.25 3.11
N VAL A 24 3.63 -2.99 3.52
CA VAL A 24 2.70 -2.40 4.51
C VAL A 24 1.29 -2.35 3.97
N SER A 25 1.10 -1.89 2.72
CA SER A 25 -0.20 -1.89 2.04
C SER A 25 -0.77 -3.29 1.91
N PHE A 26 0.05 -4.25 1.50
CA PHE A 26 -0.38 -5.63 1.35
C PHE A 26 -0.81 -6.24 2.70
N ALA A 27 -0.04 -6.00 3.76
CA ALA A 27 -0.40 -6.45 5.09
C ALA A 27 -1.72 -5.83 5.59
N LEU A 28 -1.94 -4.54 5.34
CA LEU A 28 -3.20 -3.86 5.69
C LEU A 28 -4.40 -4.40 4.91
N PHE A 29 -4.20 -4.75 3.65
CA PHE A 29 -5.24 -5.37 2.83
C PHE A 29 -5.62 -6.76 3.37
N VAL A 30 -4.62 -7.60 3.67
CA VAL A 30 -4.83 -8.92 4.28
C VAL A 30 -5.48 -8.79 5.66
N PHE A 31 -5.10 -7.79 6.44
CA PHE A 31 -5.74 -7.49 7.72
C PHE A 31 -7.22 -7.07 7.56
N GLY A 32 -7.54 -6.28 6.54
CA GLY A 32 -8.93 -5.95 6.20
C GLY A 32 -9.76 -7.20 5.86
N LEU A 33 -9.20 -8.09 5.03
CA LEU A 33 -9.81 -9.40 4.72
C LEU A 33 -10.00 -10.27 5.96
N TYR A 34 -9.03 -10.27 6.87
CA TYR A 34 -9.13 -10.97 8.14
C TYR A 34 -10.27 -10.42 9.01
N LEU A 35 -10.39 -9.09 9.13
CA LEU A 35 -11.48 -8.45 9.89
C LEU A 35 -12.85 -8.79 9.32
N PHE A 36 -12.99 -8.82 8.00
CA PHE A 36 -14.22 -9.30 7.36
C PHE A 36 -14.51 -10.76 7.71
N GLY A 37 -13.49 -11.63 7.68
CA GLY A 37 -13.62 -13.03 8.10
C GLY A 37 -14.04 -13.19 9.56
N VAL A 38 -13.42 -12.44 10.48
CA VAL A 38 -13.77 -12.43 11.90
C VAL A 38 -15.19 -11.91 12.13
N GLY A 39 -15.66 -10.98 11.28
CA GLY A 39 -17.05 -10.52 11.29
C GLY A 39 -18.08 -11.65 11.22
N PHE A 40 -17.78 -12.76 10.53
CA PHE A 40 -18.69 -13.91 10.41
C PHE A 40 -18.63 -14.89 11.59
N TYR A 41 -17.53 -14.88 12.36
CA TYR A 41 -17.32 -15.78 13.51
C TYR A 41 -17.34 -15.07 14.87
N GLY A 42 -17.50 -13.74 14.86
CA GLY A 42 -17.40 -12.88 16.03
C GLY A 42 -18.66 -12.89 16.90
N ALA A 43 -18.54 -12.31 18.10
CA ALA A 43 -19.67 -12.16 19.02
C ALA A 43 -20.82 -11.37 18.37
N ALA A 44 -22.05 -11.81 18.61
CA ALA A 44 -23.26 -11.16 18.11
C ALA A 44 -23.25 -9.65 18.46
N GLY A 45 -23.41 -8.80 17.45
CA GLY A 45 -23.38 -7.34 17.59
C GLY A 45 -22.04 -6.67 17.24
N THR A 46 -20.95 -7.43 17.06
CA THR A 46 -19.65 -6.86 16.61
C THR A 46 -19.50 -6.82 15.10
N GLU A 47 -20.37 -7.52 14.37
CA GLU A 47 -20.36 -7.72 12.92
C GLU A 47 -20.33 -6.40 12.15
N PHE A 48 -21.15 -5.43 12.57
CA PHE A 48 -21.22 -4.10 11.97
C PHE A 48 -19.89 -3.35 12.10
N TRP A 49 -19.29 -3.37 13.29
CA TRP A 49 -18.02 -2.69 13.54
C TRP A 49 -16.85 -3.36 12.83
N LEU A 50 -16.84 -4.69 12.77
CA LEU A 50 -15.81 -5.48 12.07
C LEU A 50 -15.88 -5.25 10.56
N PHE A 51 -17.09 -5.13 10.00
CA PHE A 51 -17.28 -4.76 8.60
C PHE A 51 -16.71 -3.37 8.29
N TRP A 52 -17.05 -2.35 9.07
CA TRP A 52 -16.52 -1.01 8.87
C TRP A 52 -15.00 -0.95 9.07
N ALA A 53 -14.46 -1.66 10.06
CA ALA A 53 -13.02 -1.73 10.30
C ALA A 53 -12.28 -2.40 9.13
N GLY A 54 -12.81 -3.51 8.60
CA GLY A 54 -12.25 -4.19 7.43
C GLY A 54 -12.30 -3.32 6.17
N LEU A 55 -13.41 -2.60 5.97
CA LEU A 55 -13.57 -1.67 4.85
C LEU A 55 -12.56 -0.53 4.93
N LEU A 56 -12.44 0.10 6.09
CA LEU A 56 -11.50 1.19 6.33
C LEU A 56 -10.04 0.73 6.14
N ALA A 57 -9.67 -0.43 6.69
CA ALA A 57 -8.35 -1.03 6.53
C ALA A 57 -8.02 -1.31 5.06
N SER A 58 -9.00 -1.82 4.30
CA SER A 58 -8.86 -2.06 2.87
C SER A 58 -8.68 -0.75 2.09
N CYS A 59 -9.45 0.29 2.41
CA CYS A 59 -9.28 1.61 1.81
C CYS A 59 -7.88 2.19 2.09
N PHE A 60 -7.38 2.07 3.32
CA PHE A 60 -6.04 2.55 3.67
C PHE A 60 -4.93 1.80 2.96
N ALA A 61 -5.09 0.50 2.73
CA ALA A 61 -4.12 -0.29 1.97
C ALA A 61 -3.83 0.30 0.58
N PHE A 62 -4.84 0.84 -0.10
CA PHE A 62 -4.71 1.48 -1.41
C PHE A 62 -4.36 2.98 -1.32
N LEU A 63 -4.74 3.65 -0.23
CA LEU A 63 -4.48 5.08 -0.05
C LEU A 63 -3.02 5.37 0.33
N ILE A 64 -2.39 4.53 1.16
CA ILE A 64 -0.99 4.67 1.58
C ILE A 64 0.01 4.76 0.41
N PRO A 65 0.00 3.85 -0.60
CA PRO A 65 0.93 3.88 -1.71
C PRO A 65 0.65 5.09 -2.61
N MET A 66 -0.63 5.42 -2.83
CA MET A 66 -1.03 6.59 -3.62
C MET A 66 -0.53 7.91 -3.00
N VAL A 67 -0.68 8.08 -1.68
CA VAL A 67 -0.20 9.28 -0.96
C VAL A 67 1.33 9.30 -0.91
N TYR A 68 1.97 8.13 -0.73
CA TYR A 68 3.42 8.02 -0.73
C TYR A 68 4.02 8.48 -2.06
N HIS A 69 3.54 7.95 -3.19
CA HIS A 69 4.02 8.36 -4.51
C HIS A 69 3.78 9.86 -4.76
N TRP A 70 2.59 10.37 -4.43
CA TRP A 70 2.30 11.80 -4.56
C TRP A 70 3.23 12.70 -3.72
N ALA A 71 3.59 12.28 -2.51
CA ALA A 71 4.50 13.03 -1.64
C ALA A 71 5.96 12.96 -2.12
N VAL A 72 6.38 11.82 -2.69
CA VAL A 72 7.72 11.64 -3.27
C VAL A 72 7.85 12.46 -4.56
N ASP A 73 6.85 12.41 -5.44
CA ASP A 73 6.83 13.14 -6.71
C ASP A 73 6.87 14.67 -6.50
N ARG A 74 6.29 15.17 -5.40
CA ARG A 74 6.37 16.60 -5.02
C ARG A 74 7.74 17.06 -4.53
N LYS A 75 8.63 16.13 -4.16
CA LYS A 75 9.98 16.44 -3.67
C LYS A 75 11.06 16.31 -4.75
N ALA A 76 10.74 15.69 -5.89
CA ALA A 76 11.63 15.55 -7.04
C ALA A 76 11.56 16.78 -7.96
#